data_AF-A0A2H3BJ83-F1
#
_entry.id   AF-A0A2H3BJ83-F1
#
_cell.length_a   1.000
_cell.length_b   1.000
_cell.length_c   1.000
_cell.angle_alpha   90.00
_cell.angle_beta   90.00
_cell.angle_gamma   90.00
#
_symmetry.space_group_name_H-M   'P 1'
#
loop_
_entity.id
_entity.type
_entity.pdbx_description
1 polymer ?
#
loop_
_entity_poly.entity_id
_entity_poly.type
_entity_poly.pdbx_seq_one_letter_code
_entity_poly.pdbx_strand_id
1 'polypeptide(L)'
;MSWIWLVEGGLGDGSEKDVIEAARAEWLKSRARVLRWSEELQLVEEEMRRVQVGLSRKADWWEERRGGWQPLAPEFLEGIAAYADKQAALIRRLVVSFSMLWGAQGDFDEDEWVDEEDAESDAPATWPQERHEFD
;
A
#
# COMPACT_ATOMS: atom_id res chain seq x y z
N MET A 1 -1.01 5.70 25.90
CA MET A 1 -2.38 5.99 26.36
C MET A 1 -3.33 5.38 25.35
N SER A 2 -4.17 4.41 25.73
CA SER A 2 -5.08 3.72 24.79
C SER A 2 -6.32 4.58 24.50
N TRP A 3 -6.88 4.43 23.30
CA TRP A 3 -8.01 5.21 22.79
C TRP A 3 -9.28 5.09 23.66
N ILE A 4 -9.44 3.97 24.37
CA ILE A 4 -10.50 3.73 25.37
C ILE A 4 -10.56 4.82 26.45
N TRP A 5 -9.42 5.42 26.81
CA TRP A 5 -9.36 6.48 27.83
C TRP A 5 -9.48 7.89 27.26
N LEU A 6 -9.62 8.06 25.94
CA LEU A 6 -9.66 9.36 25.27
C LEU A 6 -11.09 9.84 24.93
N VAL A 7 -12.10 8.98 25.08
CA VAL A 7 -13.47 9.28 24.68
C VAL A 7 -14.24 9.83 25.88
N GLU A 8 -13.86 11.02 26.35
CA GLU A 8 -14.70 11.80 27.26
C GLU A 8 -15.77 12.52 26.41
N GLY A 9 -16.98 11.97 26.39
CA GLY A 9 -18.14 12.53 25.67
C GLY A 9 -18.64 11.76 24.43
N GLY A 10 -18.02 10.64 24.05
CA GLY A 10 -18.46 9.80 22.91
C GLY A 10 -19.06 8.43 23.26
N LEU A 11 -19.07 8.06 24.55
CA LEU A 11 -19.57 6.78 25.09
C LEU A 11 -20.97 6.88 25.74
N GLY A 12 -21.78 7.88 25.35
CA GLY A 12 -23.09 8.08 25.96
C GLY A 12 -23.01 8.29 27.48
N ASP A 13 -23.84 7.57 28.26
CA ASP A 13 -23.81 7.61 29.73
C ASP A 13 -22.69 6.74 30.34
N GLY A 14 -21.86 6.12 29.51
CA GLY A 14 -20.83 5.17 29.93
C GLY A 14 -21.37 3.77 30.22
N SER A 15 -22.59 3.45 29.80
CA SER A 15 -23.18 2.12 29.90
C SER A 15 -22.33 1.08 29.18
N GLU A 16 -22.34 -0.15 29.70
CA GLU A 16 -21.67 -1.31 29.11
C GLU A 16 -22.04 -1.50 27.63
N LYS A 17 -23.29 -1.21 27.26
CA LYS A 17 -23.75 -1.27 25.86
C LYS A 17 -22.99 -0.29 24.96
N ASP A 18 -22.78 0.94 25.43
CA ASP A 18 -22.11 2.00 24.67
C ASP A 18 -20.61 1.69 24.52
N VAL A 19 -20.00 1.09 25.56
CA VAL A 19 -18.62 0.60 25.51
C VAL A 19 -18.47 -0.55 24.49
N ILE A 20 -19.40 -1.51 24.48
CA ILE A 20 -19.40 -2.61 23.51
C ILE A 20 -19.60 -2.08 22.08
N GLU A 21 -20.50 -1.12 21.88
CA GLU A 21 -20.73 -0.51 20.57
C GLU A 21 -19.51 0.26 20.07
N ALA A 22 -18.87 1.05 20.94
CA ALA A 22 -17.62 1.75 20.61
C ALA A 22 -16.49 0.77 20.27
N ALA A 23 -16.35 -0.33 21.02
CA ALA A 23 -15.36 -1.37 20.72
C ALA A 23 -15.62 -2.05 19.37
N ARG A 24 -16.88 -2.38 19.05
CA ARG A 24 -17.27 -2.91 17.74
C ARG A 24 -16.96 -1.92 16.61
N ALA A 25 -17.25 -0.64 16.82
CA ALA A 25 -16.96 0.40 15.84
C ALA A 25 -15.46 0.52 15.56
N GLU A 26 -14.60 0.48 16.58
CA GLU A 26 -13.15 0.50 16.38
C GLU A 26 -12.61 -0.78 15.75
N TRP A 27 -13.17 -1.94 16.09
CA TRP A 27 -12.82 -3.19 15.44
C TRP A 27 -13.15 -3.13 13.95
N LEU A 28 -14.35 -2.68 13.58
CA LEU A 28 -14.75 -2.50 12.18
C LEU A 28 -13.85 -1.50 11.45
N LYS A 29 -13.48 -0.38 12.08
CA LYS A 29 -12.53 0.59 11.50
C LYS A 29 -11.15 0.00 11.29
N SER A 30 -10.64 -0.74 12.27
CA SER A 30 -9.33 -1.40 12.21
C SER A 30 -9.33 -2.49 11.14
N ARG A 31 -10.38 -3.31 11.08
CA ARG A 31 -10.58 -4.33 10.05
C ARG A 31 -10.69 -3.70 8.65
N ALA A 32 -11.45 -2.63 8.50
CA ALA A 32 -11.54 -1.90 7.23
C ALA A 32 -10.18 -1.31 6.79
N ARG A 33 -9.34 -0.87 7.73
CA ARG A 33 -7.97 -0.43 7.43
C ARG A 33 -7.08 -1.59 6.98
N VAL A 34 -7.17 -2.74 7.62
CA VAL A 34 -6.42 -3.95 7.20
C VAL A 34 -6.87 -4.40 5.80
N LEU A 35 -8.18 -4.45 5.55
CA LEU A 35 -8.71 -4.80 4.22
C LEU A 35 -8.28 -3.81 3.14
N ARG A 36 -8.15 -2.52 3.46
CA ARG A 36 -7.61 -1.52 2.52
C ARG A 36 -6.10 -1.64 2.34
N TRP A 37 -5.38 -2.04 3.39
CA TRP A 37 -3.93 -2.14 3.35
C TRP A 37 -3.45 -3.13 2.29
N SER A 38 -4.14 -4.25 2.09
CA SER A 38 -3.81 -5.18 1.00
C SER A 38 -3.95 -4.55 -0.39
N GLU A 39 -5.01 -3.77 -0.62
CA GLU A 39 -5.17 -2.99 -1.86
C GLU A 39 -4.03 -1.96 -2.03
N GLU A 40 -3.67 -1.26 -0.95
CA GLU A 40 -2.58 -0.27 -0.97
C GLU A 40 -1.22 -0.91 -1.26
N LEU A 41 -0.94 -2.10 -0.71
CA LEU A 41 0.29 -2.85 -1.03
C LEU A 41 0.36 -3.21 -2.52
N GLN A 42 -0.72 -3.77 -3.08
CA GLN A 42 -0.78 -4.10 -4.51
C GLN A 42 -0.62 -2.85 -5.40
N LEU A 43 -1.20 -1.72 -5.01
CA LEU A 43 -1.04 -0.45 -5.74
C LEU A 43 0.40 0.06 -5.69
N VAL A 44 1.08 -0.06 -4.55
CA VAL A 44 2.47 0.35 -4.40
C VAL A 44 3.40 -0.50 -5.27
N GLU A 45 3.22 -1.82 -5.30
CA GLU A 45 4.00 -2.72 -6.16
C GLU A 45 3.81 -2.39 -7.65
N GLU A 46 2.56 -2.16 -8.05
CA GLU A 46 2.26 -1.76 -9.42
C GLU A 46 2.87 -0.39 -9.76
N GLU A 47 2.88 0.56 -8.83
CA GLU A 47 3.53 1.86 -9.04
C GLU A 47 5.05 1.73 -9.15
N MET A 48 5.69 0.88 -8.33
CA MET A 48 7.12 0.54 -8.46
C MET A 48 7.43 -0.03 -9.85
N ARG A 49 6.58 -0.93 -10.36
CA ARG A 49 6.72 -1.47 -11.72
C ARG A 49 6.54 -0.38 -12.78
N ARG A 50 5.52 0.48 -12.65
CA ARG A 50 5.24 1.58 -13.58
C ARG A 50 6.37 2.61 -13.63
N VAL A 51 6.95 2.95 -12.49
CA VAL A 51 8.09 3.88 -12.41
C VAL A 51 9.26 3.35 -13.23
N GLN A 52 9.63 2.06 -13.09
CA GLN A 52 10.71 1.46 -13.88
C GLN A 52 10.41 1.49 -15.38
N VAL A 53 9.18 1.13 -15.79
CA VAL A 53 8.78 1.18 -17.21
C VAL A 53 8.81 2.61 -17.75
N GLY A 54 8.31 3.58 -16.97
CA GLY A 54 8.32 4.99 -17.34
C GLY A 54 9.75 5.54 -17.52
N LEU A 55 10.66 5.16 -16.63
CA LEU A 55 12.07 5.55 -16.73
C LEU A 55 12.75 4.91 -17.94
N SER A 56 12.54 3.61 -18.21
CA SER A 56 13.07 2.95 -19.42
C SER A 56 12.61 3.64 -20.69
N ARG A 57 11.29 3.90 -20.81
CA ARG A 57 10.73 4.65 -21.94
C ARG A 57 11.34 6.05 -22.08
N LYS A 58 11.60 6.72 -20.96
CA LYS A 58 12.24 8.05 -20.96
C LYS A 58 13.70 7.96 -21.41
N ALA A 59 14.43 6.90 -21.06
CA ALA A 59 15.78 6.69 -21.56
C ALA A 59 15.78 6.48 -23.09
N ASP A 60 14.87 5.66 -23.60
CA ASP A 60 14.73 5.42 -25.04
C ASP A 60 14.37 6.74 -25.78
N TRP A 61 13.47 7.54 -25.21
CA TRP A 61 13.11 8.87 -25.72
C TRP A 61 14.30 9.86 -25.80
N TRP A 62 15.27 9.74 -24.90
CA TRP A 62 16.52 10.50 -24.98
C TRP A 62 17.44 9.98 -26.08
N GLU A 63 17.55 8.66 -26.26
CA GLU A 63 18.37 8.06 -27.31
C GLU A 63 17.86 8.42 -28.72
N GLU A 64 16.54 8.49 -28.90
CA GLU A 64 15.92 8.97 -30.13
C GLU A 64 16.29 10.45 -30.45
N ARG A 65 16.63 11.24 -29.43
CA ARG A 65 16.99 12.66 -29.55
C ARG A 65 18.45 12.93 -29.89
N ARG A 66 19.25 11.89 -30.15
CA ARG A 66 20.61 12.08 -30.68
C ARG A 66 20.63 12.82 -32.02
N GLY A 67 19.55 12.74 -32.81
CA GLY A 67 19.46 13.32 -34.15
C GLY A 67 18.12 14.03 -34.42
N GLY A 68 17.91 14.45 -35.66
CA GLY A 68 16.66 15.08 -36.11
C GLY A 68 16.56 16.58 -35.85
N TRP A 69 17.61 17.20 -35.32
CA TRP A 69 17.65 18.64 -35.04
C TRP A 69 18.12 19.42 -36.27
N GLN A 70 17.17 19.94 -37.07
CA GLN A 70 17.45 20.83 -38.19
C GLN A 70 16.60 22.11 -38.08
N PRO A 71 17.14 23.30 -38.44
CA PRO A 71 18.47 23.58 -38.97
C PRO A 71 19.39 24.11 -37.85
N LEU A 72 20.16 23.24 -37.19
CA LEU A 72 21.21 23.66 -36.25
C LEU A 72 22.60 23.55 -36.88
N ALA A 73 23.50 24.41 -36.42
CA ALA A 73 24.90 24.37 -36.83
C ALA A 73 25.57 23.07 -36.34
N PRO A 74 26.51 22.49 -37.11
CA PRO A 74 27.11 21.18 -36.82
C PRO A 74 27.74 21.06 -35.43
N GLU A 75 28.24 22.17 -34.89
CA GLU A 75 28.93 22.25 -33.59
C GLU A 75 27.96 21.97 -32.42
N PHE A 76 26.67 22.26 -32.60
CA PHE A 76 25.65 21.97 -31.60
C PHE A 76 25.17 20.52 -31.65
N LEU A 77 25.25 19.86 -32.81
CA LEU A 77 24.75 18.49 -32.98
C LEU A 77 25.53 17.51 -32.12
N GLU A 78 26.86 17.65 -32.05
CA GLU A 78 27.70 16.82 -31.19
C GLU A 78 27.36 17.01 -29.70
N GLY A 79 27.18 18.26 -29.26
CA GLY A 79 26.79 18.56 -27.88
C GLY A 79 25.41 18.03 -27.52
N ILE A 80 24.44 18.11 -28.43
CA ILE A 80 23.08 17.58 -28.22
C ILE A 80 23.12 16.05 -28.11
N ALA A 81 23.83 15.37 -29.01
CA ALA A 81 23.99 13.92 -28.96
C ALA A 81 24.68 13.48 -27.66
N ALA A 82 25.78 14.13 -27.28
CA ALA A 82 26.49 13.84 -26.04
C ALA A 82 25.61 14.06 -24.79
N TYR A 83 24.79 15.13 -24.79
CA TYR A 83 23.87 15.40 -23.70
C TYR A 83 22.74 14.37 -23.62
N ALA A 84 22.13 14.02 -24.76
CA ALA A 84 21.12 12.99 -24.85
C ALA A 84 21.63 11.64 -24.31
N ASP A 85 22.86 11.27 -24.68
CA ASP A 85 23.52 10.04 -24.20
C ASP A 85 23.75 10.06 -22.70
N LYS A 86 24.20 11.20 -22.18
CA LYS A 86 24.37 11.38 -20.74
C LYS A 86 23.03 11.21 -20.01
N GLN A 87 21.95 11.79 -20.51
CA GLN A 87 20.62 11.69 -19.89
C GLN A 87 20.08 10.26 -19.93
N ALA A 88 20.17 9.59 -21.09
CA ALA A 88 19.79 8.18 -21.23
C ALA A 88 20.57 7.29 -20.25
N ALA A 89 21.89 7.46 -20.18
CA ALA A 89 22.74 6.68 -19.28
C ALA A 89 22.40 6.91 -17.79
N LEU A 90 22.13 8.15 -17.38
CA LEU A 90 21.72 8.46 -16.01
C LEU A 90 20.39 7.80 -15.65
N ILE A 91 19.41 7.88 -16.55
CA ILE A 91 18.08 7.28 -16.31
C ILE A 91 18.18 5.75 -16.28
N ARG A 92 18.97 5.13 -17.16
CA ARG A 92 19.21 3.68 -17.13
C ARG A 92 19.85 3.24 -15.80
N ARG A 93 20.79 4.03 -15.25
CA ARG A 93 21.35 3.76 -13.91
C ARG A 93 20.30 3.86 -12.82
N LEU A 94 19.37 4.81 -12.91
CA LEU A 94 18.27 4.94 -11.95
C LEU A 94 17.35 3.71 -12.00
N VAL A 95 17.01 3.22 -13.20
CA VAL A 95 16.25 1.97 -13.36
C VAL A 95 16.94 0.82 -12.64
N VAL A 96 18.24 0.61 -12.90
CA VAL A 96 19.02 -0.46 -12.23
C VAL A 96 19.01 -0.30 -10.71
N SER A 97 19.17 0.93 -10.21
CA SER A 97 19.16 1.18 -8.76
C SER A 97 17.80 0.87 -8.12
N PHE A 98 16.70 1.19 -8.80
CA PHE A 98 15.35 0.86 -8.31
C PHE A 98 15.04 -0.62 -8.44
N SER A 99 15.49 -1.29 -9.50
CA SER A 99 15.37 -2.74 -9.61
C SER A 99 16.11 -3.47 -8.48
N MET A 100 17.30 -2.98 -8.09
CA MET A 100 18.04 -3.53 -6.95
C MET A 100 17.33 -3.23 -5.61
N LEU A 101 16.86 -1.99 -5.42
CA LEU A 101 16.20 -1.57 -4.19
C LEU A 101 14.88 -2.33 -3.96
N TRP A 102 14.06 -2.47 -5.00
CA TRP A 102 12.75 -3.12 -4.90
C TRP A 102 12.82 -4.65 -5.06
N GLY A 103 13.81 -5.18 -5.78
CA GLY A 103 14.06 -6.62 -5.85
C GLY A 103 14.52 -7.23 -4.51
N ALA A 104 15.19 -6.45 -3.65
CA ALA A 104 15.54 -6.89 -2.30
C ALA A 104 14.35 -6.85 -1.31
N GLN A 105 13.24 -6.21 -1.68
CA GLN A 105 12.07 -6.02 -0.82
C GLN A 105 10.99 -7.09 -1.06
N GLY A 106 11.03 -7.83 -2.16
CA GLY A 106 10.02 -8.82 -2.55
C GLY A 106 10.10 -10.20 -1.86
N ASP A 107 10.96 -10.36 -0.86
CA ASP A 107 11.16 -11.61 -0.10
C ASP A 107 10.28 -11.69 1.16
N PHE A 108 9.17 -10.95 1.22
CA PHE A 108 8.15 -11.16 2.25
C PHE A 108 7.25 -12.31 1.81
N ASP A 109 7.58 -13.52 2.26
CA ASP A 109 6.75 -14.71 2.07
C ASP A 109 5.30 -14.42 2.54
N GLU A 110 4.36 -14.43 1.60
CA GLU A 110 2.93 -14.23 1.80
C GLU A 110 2.24 -15.46 2.44
N ASP A 111 3.03 -16.50 2.76
CA ASP A 111 2.59 -17.80 3.28
C ASP A 111 2.52 -17.83 4.83
N GLU A 112 1.81 -16.89 5.49
CA GLU A 112 1.37 -17.12 6.88
C GLU A 112 0.18 -16.23 7.33
N TRP A 113 -0.87 -16.11 6.52
CA TRP A 113 -2.17 -15.66 7.04
C TRP A 113 -3.30 -16.49 6.42
N VAL A 114 -3.52 -17.67 7.03
CA VAL A 114 -4.75 -18.42 6.82
C VAL A 114 -5.79 -17.82 7.75
N ASP A 115 -6.82 -17.17 7.20
CA ASP A 115 -8.05 -16.84 7.93
C ASP A 115 -8.77 -18.16 8.29
N GLU A 116 -8.34 -18.81 9.36
CA GLU A 116 -9.12 -19.86 10.04
C GLU A 116 -10.17 -19.18 10.93
N GLU A 117 -11.28 -18.71 10.34
CA GLU A 117 -12.55 -18.41 11.01
C GLU A 117 -13.55 -18.09 9.87
N ASP A 118 -14.51 -18.93 9.47
CA ASP A 118 -15.72 -19.26 10.22
C ASP A 118 -16.43 -20.48 9.59
N ALA A 119 -15.83 -21.67 9.66
CA ALA A 119 -16.60 -22.90 9.63
C ALA A 119 -17.00 -23.21 11.08
N GLU A 120 -18.31 -23.12 11.36
CA GLU A 120 -18.99 -23.75 12.50
C GLU A 120 -19.12 -22.95 13.81
N SER A 121 -20.21 -22.19 13.90
CA SER A 121 -21.01 -22.16 15.14
C SER A 121 -22.48 -21.93 14.79
N ASP A 122 -23.11 -22.98 14.28
CA ASP A 122 -24.58 -23.11 14.19
C ASP A 122 -25.13 -23.61 15.54
N ALA A 123 -24.56 -23.12 16.65
CA ALA A 123 -25.02 -23.44 17.99
C ALA A 123 -26.19 -22.49 18.33
N PRO A 124 -27.40 -23.01 18.61
CA PRO A 124 -28.52 -22.14 18.97
C PRO A 124 -28.18 -21.38 20.26
N ALA A 125 -28.36 -20.06 20.21
CA ALA A 125 -28.13 -19.14 21.32
C ALA A 125 -29.08 -19.45 22.49
N THR A 126 -28.73 -20.40 23.33
CA THR A 126 -29.35 -20.58 24.65
C THR A 126 -28.45 -19.91 25.68
N TRP A 127 -28.74 -18.63 25.95
CA TRP A 127 -28.24 -17.95 27.15
C TRP A 127 -28.72 -18.71 28.40
N PRO A 128 -27.88 -18.94 29.41
CA PRO A 128 -28.32 -19.54 30.67
C PRO A 128 -29.33 -18.60 31.34
N GLN A 129 -30.59 -19.03 31.39
CA GLN A 129 -31.60 -18.38 32.23
C GLN A 129 -31.28 -18.75 33.69
N GLU A 130 -30.69 -17.83 34.44
CA GLU A 130 -30.67 -17.91 35.89
C GLU A 130 -32.11 -17.89 36.41
N ARG A 131 -32.63 -19.08 36.72
CA ARG A 131 -33.83 -19.24 37.54
C ARG A 131 -33.49 -18.79 38.95
N HIS A 132 -33.80 -17.55 39.29
CA HIS A 132 -34.07 -17.18 40.67
C HIS A 132 -35.50 -17.63 41.01
N GLU A 133 -35.63 -18.87 41.47
CA GLU A 133 -36.78 -19.33 42.25
C GLU A 133 -36.46 -19.14 43.74
N PHE A 134 -37.47 -18.65 44.44
CA PHE A 134 -37.62 -18.28 45.85
C PHE A 134 -36.98 -19.18 46.92
N ASP A 135 -36.54 -18.57 48.02
CA ASP A 135 -37.27 -18.61 49.31
C ASP A 135 -37.06 -17.31 50.11
#